data_AF-A0A7X0DHV8-F1
#
_entry.id   AF-A0A7X0DHV8-F1
#
_cell.length_a   1.000
_cell.length_b   1.000
_cell.length_c   1.000
_cell.angle_alpha   90.00
_cell.angle_beta   90.00
_cell.angle_gamma   90.00
#
_symmetry.space_group_name_H-M   'P 1'
#
loop_
_entity.id
_entity.type
_entity.pdbx_description
1 polymer ?
#
loop_
_entity_poly.entity_id
_entity_poly.type
_entity_poly.pdbx_seq_one_letter_code
_entity_poly.pdbx_strand_id
1 'polypeptide(L)'
;MVKKVIQWQPLPQRVVRRVLPLIVLLVVVACHDQEEKVEVRRADAQRAATTAMSHVADRASSFGYQTQTEGLGENGPVVHVIDVIPSYRLDAFGGQLMGDDRGEFGGELMFRDQQGSTRLLMKRNVHGIFQMPFGVVVFTGLAHMRSKVGGTYLVTASPGSIPVVAPFRALQGAPEEVVRTLSGELVFKVLNGRFERDGTGEKLEAKDCYLMKKSGEIKKLSCASIVIVN
;
A
#
# COMPACT_ATOMS: atom_id res chain seq x y z
N MET A 1 0.04 -63.61 -2.86
CA MET A 1 0.59 -62.37 -2.25
C MET A 1 0.19 -62.36 -0.78
N VAL A 2 1.14 -62.61 0.12
CA VAL A 2 0.89 -62.85 1.55
C VAL A 2 1.00 -61.52 2.32
N LYS A 3 -0.11 -61.05 2.92
CA LYS A 3 -0.16 -59.88 3.82
C LYS A 3 0.45 -60.26 5.17
N LYS A 4 1.54 -59.60 5.56
CA LYS A 4 2.19 -59.77 6.87
C LYS A 4 1.59 -58.74 7.84
N VAL A 5 0.82 -59.22 8.82
CA VAL A 5 0.23 -58.43 9.90
C VAL A 5 1.26 -58.31 11.03
N ILE A 6 1.62 -57.08 11.41
CA ILE A 6 2.54 -56.81 12.52
C ILE A 6 1.69 -56.63 13.79
N GLN A 7 1.81 -57.58 14.73
CA GLN A 7 1.23 -57.47 16.07
C GLN A 7 2.13 -56.60 16.97
N TRP A 8 1.54 -55.60 17.59
CA TRP A 8 2.17 -54.79 18.64
C TRP A 8 1.95 -55.45 20.01
N GLN A 9 3.03 -55.65 20.78
CA GLN A 9 2.95 -55.99 22.19
C GLN A 9 3.15 -54.74 23.05
N PRO A 10 2.34 -54.52 24.11
CA PRO A 10 2.55 -53.44 25.05
C PRO A 10 3.69 -53.78 26.03
N LEU A 11 4.54 -52.78 26.31
CA LEU A 11 5.61 -52.87 27.29
C LEU A 11 5.06 -52.87 28.73
N PRO A 12 5.77 -53.53 29.68
CA PRO A 12 5.32 -53.71 31.04
C PRO A 12 5.44 -52.41 31.86
N GLN A 13 4.37 -52.09 32.59
CA GLN A 13 4.38 -51.07 33.63
C GLN A 13 5.19 -51.56 34.83
N ARG A 14 6.33 -50.93 35.13
CA ARG A 14 6.98 -51.02 36.44
C ARG A 14 7.10 -49.65 37.10
N VAL A 15 6.47 -49.61 38.27
CA VAL A 15 6.48 -48.58 39.29
C VAL A 15 7.90 -48.34 39.80
N VAL A 16 8.37 -47.09 39.74
CA VAL A 16 9.42 -46.59 40.64
C VAL A 16 8.92 -45.31 41.29
N ARG A 17 8.85 -45.37 42.62
CA ARG A 17 8.46 -44.31 43.55
C ARG A 17 9.65 -43.37 43.81
N ARG A 18 9.30 -42.09 44.01
CA ARG A 18 9.81 -41.14 45.02
C ARG A 18 11.08 -40.29 44.74
N VAL A 19 10.79 -38.99 44.67
CA VAL A 19 11.47 -37.80 45.25
C VAL A 19 12.76 -37.29 44.59
N LEU A 20 12.60 -36.21 43.83
CA LEU A 20 13.51 -35.05 43.84
C LEU A 20 12.70 -33.79 43.47
N PRO A 21 12.49 -32.83 44.39
CA PRO A 21 11.97 -31.51 44.05
C PRO A 21 13.17 -30.61 43.80
N LEU A 22 13.57 -30.43 42.54
CA LEU A 22 14.64 -29.48 42.23
C LEU A 22 14.44 -28.92 40.83
N ILE A 23 13.95 -27.68 40.81
CA ILE A 23 14.19 -26.70 39.75
C ILE A 23 13.59 -27.13 38.39
N VAL A 24 12.26 -27.01 38.29
CA VAL A 24 11.65 -26.49 37.06
C VAL A 24 12.11 -25.03 36.98
N LEU A 25 13.33 -24.81 36.48
CA LEU A 25 13.73 -23.50 35.99
C LEU A 25 12.75 -23.24 34.85
N LEU A 26 11.73 -22.44 35.15
CA LEU A 26 10.93 -21.71 34.18
C LEU A 26 11.93 -21.02 33.25
N VAL A 27 12.28 -21.68 32.16
CA VAL A 27 12.73 -20.99 30.96
C VAL A 27 11.45 -20.36 30.41
N VAL A 28 10.98 -19.30 31.08
CA VAL A 28 10.29 -18.22 30.39
C VAL A 28 11.38 -17.66 29.51
N VAL A 29 11.56 -18.28 28.34
CA VAL A 29 12.18 -17.60 27.21
C VAL A 29 11.34 -16.33 27.10
N ALA A 30 11.94 -15.21 27.50
CA ALA A 30 11.44 -13.92 27.13
C ALA A 30 11.44 -13.93 25.60
N CYS A 31 10.32 -14.38 25.01
CA CYS A 31 9.93 -14.01 23.67
C CYS A 31 9.62 -12.51 23.74
N HIS A 32 10.69 -11.75 23.94
CA HIS A 32 10.71 -10.35 23.64
C HIS A 32 10.67 -10.33 22.12
N ASP A 33 9.45 -10.32 21.59
CA ASP A 33 9.19 -10.07 20.18
C ASP A 33 9.88 -8.74 19.88
N GLN A 34 11.09 -8.81 19.34
CA GLN A 34 11.75 -7.64 18.82
C GLN A 34 10.90 -7.20 17.65
N GLU A 35 10.15 -6.11 17.83
CA GLU A 35 9.38 -5.53 16.75
C GLU A 35 10.29 -5.35 15.55
N GLU A 36 9.94 -6.04 14.47
CA GLU A 36 10.66 -6.00 13.21
C GLU A 36 10.72 -4.55 12.72
N LYS A 37 11.93 -3.97 12.75
CA LYS A 37 12.17 -2.62 12.27
C LYS A 37 12.21 -2.63 10.75
N VAL A 38 11.48 -1.70 10.14
CA VAL A 38 11.44 -1.56 8.69
C VAL A 38 12.13 -0.27 8.29
N GLU A 39 13.19 -0.38 7.50
CA GLU A 39 14.02 0.75 7.12
C GLU A 39 13.59 1.38 5.79
N VAL A 40 13.50 2.70 5.80
CA VAL A 40 13.11 3.54 4.66
C VAL A 40 14.14 4.66 4.48
N ARG A 41 14.55 4.93 3.24
CA ARG A 41 15.45 6.06 2.97
C ARG A 41 14.75 7.39 3.20
N ARG A 42 15.44 8.32 3.84
CA ARG A 42 14.95 9.68 4.10
C ARG A 42 14.48 10.38 2.83
N ALA A 43 15.23 10.26 1.75
CA ALA A 43 14.87 10.87 0.47
C ALA A 43 13.54 10.28 -0.09
N ASP A 44 13.29 8.99 0.12
CA ASP A 44 12.05 8.35 -0.34
C ASP A 44 10.86 8.78 0.53
N ALA A 45 11.05 8.85 1.85
CA ALA A 45 10.04 9.36 2.77
C ALA A 45 9.69 10.84 2.50
N GLN A 46 10.70 11.69 2.29
CA GLN A 46 10.49 13.11 1.98
C GLN A 46 9.79 13.31 0.63
N ARG A 47 10.15 12.51 -0.39
CA ARG A 47 9.45 12.54 -1.68
C ARG A 47 8.00 12.13 -1.52
N ALA A 48 7.71 11.03 -0.83
CA ALA A 48 6.34 10.59 -0.59
C ALA A 48 5.52 11.66 0.16
N ALA A 49 6.07 12.26 1.21
CA ALA A 49 5.43 13.36 1.94
C ALA A 49 5.14 14.56 1.03
N THR A 50 6.13 14.94 0.20
CA THR A 50 6.00 16.10 -0.70
C THR A 50 4.99 15.83 -1.81
N THR A 51 4.99 14.63 -2.40
CA THR A 51 4.01 14.22 -3.42
C THR A 51 2.60 14.13 -2.83
N ALA A 52 2.45 13.68 -1.59
CA ALA A 52 1.16 13.68 -0.89
C ALA A 52 0.63 15.11 -0.61
N MET A 53 1.54 16.09 -0.48
CA MET A 53 1.19 17.48 -0.18
C MET A 53 1.11 18.38 -1.42
N SER A 54 1.72 18.00 -2.55
CA SER A 54 1.83 18.84 -3.74
C SER A 54 0.73 18.50 -4.74
N HIS A 55 -0.31 19.35 -4.79
CA HIS A 55 -1.30 19.33 -5.88
C HIS A 55 -1.01 20.32 -7.00
N VAL A 56 0.02 21.17 -6.90
CA VAL A 56 0.20 22.28 -7.83
C VAL A 56 1.67 22.68 -7.91
N ALA A 57 2.23 22.58 -9.12
CA ALA A 57 2.95 23.66 -9.83
C ALA A 57 4.03 23.07 -10.76
N ASP A 58 3.68 22.79 -12.03
CA ASP A 58 4.65 23.07 -13.11
C ASP A 58 4.03 23.10 -14.54
N ARG A 59 3.11 24.03 -14.83
CA ARG A 59 2.31 24.09 -16.09
C ARG A 59 3.07 24.13 -17.43
N ALA A 60 4.40 23.99 -17.46
CA ALA A 60 5.22 24.09 -18.67
C ALA A 60 5.92 22.78 -19.11
N SER A 61 5.54 21.61 -18.58
CA SER A 61 6.19 20.35 -18.96
C SER A 61 5.49 19.62 -20.13
N SER A 62 6.26 19.16 -21.13
CA SER A 62 5.83 18.27 -22.23
C SER A 62 5.30 16.89 -21.77
N PHE A 63 5.18 16.69 -20.47
CA PHE A 63 4.83 15.43 -19.85
C PHE A 63 3.42 15.42 -19.24
N GLY A 64 2.62 16.45 -19.45
CA GLY A 64 1.20 16.48 -19.06
C GLY A 64 0.28 15.75 -20.04
N TYR A 65 -0.98 15.55 -19.67
CA TYR A 65 -2.04 15.03 -20.54
C TYR A 65 -3.33 15.82 -20.35
N GLN A 66 -4.21 15.78 -21.34
CA GLN A 66 -5.56 16.33 -21.21
C GLN A 66 -6.52 15.31 -20.60
N THR A 67 -7.34 15.76 -19.67
CA THR A 67 -8.45 14.98 -19.12
C THR A 67 -9.69 15.85 -18.96
N GLN A 68 -10.82 15.19 -18.77
CA GLN A 68 -12.10 15.84 -18.54
C GLN A 68 -12.45 15.77 -17.05
N THR A 69 -12.82 16.90 -16.47
CA THR A 69 -13.45 16.98 -15.14
C THR A 69 -14.90 17.42 -15.29
N GLU A 70 -15.75 16.90 -14.42
CA GLU A 70 -17.17 17.26 -14.36
C GLU A 70 -17.38 18.21 -13.19
N GLY A 71 -18.08 19.32 -13.43
CA GLY A 71 -18.43 20.32 -12.42
C GLY A 71 -19.88 20.78 -12.56
N LEU A 72 -20.30 21.68 -11.68
CA LEU A 72 -21.62 22.32 -11.73
C LEU A 72 -21.48 23.78 -12.16
N GLY A 73 -22.09 24.14 -13.29
CA GLY A 73 -22.25 25.51 -13.76
C GLY A 73 -23.67 26.04 -13.57
N GLU A 74 -23.89 27.30 -13.94
CA GLU A 74 -25.20 27.98 -13.80
C GLU A 74 -26.35 27.24 -14.52
N ASN A 75 -26.03 26.49 -15.58
CA ASN A 75 -27.00 25.76 -16.41
C ASN A 75 -26.95 24.23 -16.21
N GLY A 76 -26.36 23.75 -15.11
CA GLY A 76 -26.23 22.32 -14.79
C GLY A 76 -24.80 21.78 -14.96
N PRO A 77 -24.63 20.45 -15.17
CA PRO A 77 -23.31 19.85 -15.29
C PRO A 77 -22.50 20.41 -16.46
N VAL A 78 -21.25 20.76 -16.21
CA VAL A 78 -20.30 21.25 -17.22
C VAL A 78 -19.07 20.35 -17.22
N VAL A 79 -18.58 20.02 -18.42
CA VAL A 79 -17.32 19.30 -18.61
C VAL A 79 -16.22 20.30 -18.90
N HIS A 80 -15.15 20.28 -18.12
CA HIS A 80 -13.95 21.08 -18.33
C HIS A 80 -12.82 20.18 -18.82
N VAL A 81 -12.17 20.58 -19.91
CA VAL A 81 -10.91 19.96 -20.34
C VAL A 81 -9.78 20.70 -19.64
N ILE A 82 -8.93 19.95 -18.94
CA ILE A 82 -7.79 20.48 -18.20
C ILE A 82 -6.50 19.77 -18.63
N ASP A 83 -5.39 20.50 -18.61
CA ASP A 83 -4.05 19.93 -18.71
C ASP A 83 -3.57 19.51 -17.31
N VAL A 84 -3.24 18.23 -17.15
CA VAL A 84 -2.79 17.62 -15.90
C VAL A 84 -1.32 17.26 -16.01
N ILE A 85 -0.57 17.54 -14.95
CA ILE A 85 0.79 17.04 -14.78
C ILE A 85 0.72 15.96 -13.71
N PRO A 86 0.88 14.69 -14.08
CA PRO A 86 0.66 13.61 -13.14
C PRO A 86 1.69 13.66 -12.02
N SER A 87 1.18 13.63 -10.79
CA SER A 87 1.95 13.52 -9.55
C SER A 87 2.72 12.20 -9.46
N TYR A 88 2.21 11.14 -10.09
CA TYR A 88 2.80 9.81 -10.07
C TYR A 88 3.05 9.30 -11.49
N ARG A 89 4.24 8.73 -11.72
CA ARG A 89 4.62 8.16 -13.01
C ARG A 89 5.41 6.87 -12.83
N LEU A 90 5.22 5.93 -13.74
CA LEU A 90 6.01 4.71 -13.83
C LEU A 90 6.08 4.25 -15.28
N ASP A 91 7.29 4.10 -15.80
CA ASP A 91 7.50 3.44 -17.10
C ASP A 91 7.23 1.95 -16.95
N ALA A 92 6.23 1.44 -17.68
CA ALA A 92 5.75 0.07 -17.59
C ALA A 92 5.02 -0.35 -18.87
N PHE A 93 5.02 -1.65 -19.17
CA PHE A 93 4.27 -2.23 -20.31
C PHE A 93 4.62 -1.63 -21.67
N GLY A 94 5.87 -1.15 -21.82
CA GLY A 94 6.33 -0.46 -23.01
C GLY A 94 5.88 1.00 -23.11
N GLY A 95 5.07 1.51 -22.20
CA GLY A 95 4.65 2.91 -22.15
C GLY A 95 4.88 3.52 -20.77
N GLN A 96 4.04 4.49 -20.40
CA GLN A 96 4.09 5.15 -19.10
C GLN A 96 2.71 5.16 -18.44
N LEU A 97 2.66 4.68 -17.21
CA LEU A 97 1.53 4.90 -16.31
C LEU A 97 1.66 6.27 -15.66
N MET A 98 0.55 6.99 -15.59
CA MET A 98 0.48 8.35 -15.09
C MET A 98 -0.73 8.45 -14.17
N GLY A 99 -0.53 8.88 -12.93
CA GLY A 99 -1.58 8.94 -11.92
C GLY A 99 -1.63 10.31 -11.26
N ASP A 100 -2.83 10.75 -10.92
CA ASP A 100 -3.03 12.00 -10.22
C ASP A 100 -4.18 11.91 -9.21
N ASP A 101 -4.10 12.75 -8.19
CA ASP A 101 -5.13 12.96 -7.17
C ASP A 101 -5.51 14.44 -7.20
N ARG A 102 -6.81 14.74 -7.29
CA ARG A 102 -7.35 16.10 -7.19
C ARG A 102 -8.49 16.17 -6.18
N GLY A 103 -8.44 15.31 -5.17
CA GLY A 103 -9.40 15.26 -4.08
C GLY A 103 -10.82 14.99 -4.57
N GLU A 104 -11.76 15.80 -4.12
CA GLU A 104 -13.17 15.66 -4.50
C GLU A 104 -13.43 15.96 -5.98
N PHE A 105 -12.50 16.65 -6.64
CA PHE A 105 -12.59 17.01 -8.06
C PHE A 105 -12.07 15.89 -8.98
N GLY A 106 -11.83 14.70 -8.40
CA GLY A 106 -11.49 13.48 -9.10
C GLY A 106 -9.99 13.22 -9.15
N GLY A 107 -9.62 12.39 -10.11
CA GLY A 107 -8.29 11.84 -10.25
C GLY A 107 -8.39 10.63 -11.16
N GLU A 108 -7.25 10.20 -11.68
CA GLU A 108 -7.22 9.06 -12.58
C GLU A 108 -5.88 8.35 -12.62
N LEU A 109 -5.94 7.14 -13.13
CA LEU A 109 -4.82 6.45 -13.74
C LEU A 109 -4.98 6.49 -15.27
N MET A 110 -3.98 7.02 -15.94
CA MET A 110 -3.82 7.06 -17.39
C MET A 110 -2.65 6.16 -17.82
N PHE A 111 -2.68 5.73 -19.07
CA PHE A 111 -1.56 5.09 -19.75
C PHE A 111 -1.24 5.82 -21.04
N ARG A 112 0.04 6.10 -21.27
CA ARG A 112 0.58 6.64 -22.52
C ARG A 112 1.41 5.56 -23.20
N ASP A 113 1.06 5.21 -24.44
CA ASP A 113 1.85 4.27 -25.23
C ASP A 113 3.10 4.93 -25.86
N GLN A 114 3.92 4.14 -26.56
CA GLN A 114 5.16 4.61 -27.21
C GLN A 114 4.89 5.63 -28.32
N GLN A 115 3.69 5.62 -28.90
CA GLN A 115 3.26 6.55 -29.94
C GLN A 115 2.73 7.86 -29.33
N GLY A 116 2.68 7.97 -27.99
CA GLY A 116 2.20 9.14 -27.28
C GLY A 116 0.68 9.17 -27.08
N SER A 117 -0.05 8.15 -27.51
CA SER A 117 -1.51 8.10 -27.34
C SER A 117 -1.85 7.80 -25.88
N THR A 118 -2.74 8.60 -25.30
CA THR A 118 -3.16 8.47 -23.90
C THR A 118 -4.51 7.77 -23.78
N ARG A 119 -4.65 6.89 -22.80
CA ARG A 119 -5.88 6.16 -22.48
C ARG A 119 -6.17 6.23 -20.99
N LEU A 120 -7.43 6.50 -20.65
CA LEU A 120 -7.94 6.40 -19.29
C LEU A 120 -8.07 4.92 -18.89
N LEU A 121 -7.42 4.54 -17.80
CA LEU A 121 -7.52 3.19 -17.26
C LEU A 121 -8.49 3.12 -16.07
N MET A 122 -8.55 4.16 -15.24
CA MET A 122 -9.38 4.17 -14.03
C MET A 122 -9.64 5.61 -13.55
N LYS A 123 -10.88 5.95 -13.17
CA LYS A 123 -11.25 7.22 -12.50
C LYS A 123 -11.20 7.08 -10.97
N ARG A 124 -10.01 7.19 -10.39
CA ARG A 124 -9.75 7.17 -8.95
C ARG A 124 -8.53 8.05 -8.66
N ASN A 125 -8.56 8.72 -7.52
CA ASN A 125 -7.43 9.48 -6.98
C ASN A 125 -6.26 8.55 -6.71
N VAL A 126 -5.14 8.75 -7.40
CA VAL A 126 -3.95 7.91 -7.29
C VAL A 126 -3.01 8.50 -6.24
N HIS A 127 -2.56 7.65 -5.30
CA HIS A 127 -1.64 7.97 -4.20
C HIS A 127 -0.27 7.31 -4.36
N GLY A 128 -0.03 6.67 -5.51
CA GLY A 128 1.24 6.01 -5.80
C GLY A 128 1.13 4.88 -6.82
N ILE A 129 2.21 4.70 -7.59
CA ILE A 129 2.33 3.66 -8.62
C ILE A 129 3.66 2.94 -8.39
N PHE A 130 3.62 1.64 -8.13
CA PHE A 130 4.81 0.89 -7.71
C PHE A 130 4.94 -0.43 -8.48
N GLN A 131 6.08 -0.64 -9.13
CA GLN A 131 6.44 -1.96 -9.65
C GLN A 131 6.71 -2.93 -8.49
N MET A 132 6.05 -4.08 -8.50
CA MET A 132 6.27 -5.21 -7.59
C MET A 132 6.55 -6.48 -8.41
N PRO A 133 7.11 -7.54 -7.80
CA PRO A 133 7.43 -8.77 -8.53
C PRO A 133 6.22 -9.46 -9.19
N PHE A 134 5.01 -9.22 -8.69
CA PHE A 134 3.76 -9.79 -9.21
C PHE A 134 2.97 -8.83 -10.12
N GLY A 135 3.49 -7.63 -10.41
CA GLY A 135 2.84 -6.63 -11.26
C GLY A 135 2.97 -5.21 -10.71
N VAL A 136 2.28 -4.25 -11.34
CA VAL A 136 2.28 -2.86 -10.87
C VAL A 136 1.12 -2.65 -9.91
N VAL A 137 1.40 -2.17 -8.71
CA VAL A 137 0.39 -1.84 -7.69
C VAL A 137 0.15 -0.34 -7.71
N VAL A 138 -1.12 0.04 -7.78
CA VAL A 138 -1.59 1.43 -7.72
C VAL A 138 -2.36 1.63 -6.44
N PHE A 139 -1.93 2.58 -5.62
CA PHE A 139 -2.65 2.99 -4.42
C PHE A 139 -3.65 4.07 -4.78
N THR A 140 -4.86 3.95 -4.25
CA THR A 140 -5.94 4.90 -4.51
C THR A 140 -6.71 5.20 -3.24
N GLY A 141 -7.29 6.39 -3.16
CA GLY A 141 -8.25 6.71 -2.12
C GLY A 141 -8.60 8.17 -2.06
N LEU A 142 -9.62 8.46 -1.27
CA LEU A 142 -10.07 9.81 -0.99
C LEU A 142 -10.34 9.91 0.51
N ALA A 143 -9.74 10.93 1.11
CA ALA A 143 -10.00 11.32 2.48
C ALA A 143 -10.82 12.62 2.50
N HIS A 144 -12.15 12.51 2.63
CA HIS A 144 -13.01 13.68 2.70
C HIS A 144 -14.01 13.61 3.86
N MET A 145 -13.97 14.61 4.74
CA MET A 145 -14.75 14.68 5.98
C MET A 145 -14.67 13.38 6.78
N ARG A 146 -15.80 12.66 6.91
CA ARG A 146 -15.93 11.40 7.65
C ARG A 146 -15.70 10.16 6.79
N SER A 147 -15.57 10.32 5.47
CA SER A 147 -15.35 9.22 4.54
C SER A 147 -13.86 9.07 4.25
N LYS A 148 -13.32 7.92 4.59
CA LYS A 148 -11.93 7.53 4.31
C LYS A 148 -12.00 6.22 3.56
N VAL A 149 -11.91 6.29 2.23
CA VAL A 149 -11.98 5.11 1.37
C VAL A 149 -10.66 4.99 0.65
N GLY A 150 -10.10 3.79 0.65
CA GLY A 150 -8.89 3.51 -0.10
C GLY A 150 -8.80 2.05 -0.50
N GLY A 151 -7.96 1.81 -1.48
CA GLY A 151 -7.78 0.52 -2.08
C GLY A 151 -6.53 0.48 -2.92
N THR A 152 -6.10 -0.73 -3.22
CA THR A 152 -5.03 -0.99 -4.17
C THR A 152 -5.60 -1.71 -5.39
N TYR A 153 -5.02 -1.39 -6.54
CA TYR A 153 -5.33 -2.02 -7.81
C TYR A 153 -4.05 -2.63 -8.38
N LEU A 154 -4.19 -3.79 -9.02
CA LEU A 154 -3.13 -4.44 -9.77
C LEU A 154 -3.29 -4.09 -11.24
N VAL A 155 -2.22 -3.60 -11.83
CA VAL A 155 -2.12 -3.31 -13.26
C VAL A 155 -1.20 -4.36 -13.87
N THR A 156 -1.70 -5.03 -14.90
CA THR A 156 -0.96 -6.04 -15.66
C THR A 156 -1.18 -5.82 -17.15
N ALA A 157 -0.24 -6.29 -17.97
CA ALA A 157 -0.39 -6.30 -19.42
C ALA A 157 0.46 -7.42 -20.00
N SER A 158 0.04 -7.93 -21.16
CA SER A 158 0.96 -8.64 -22.04
C SER A 158 1.88 -7.61 -22.73
N PRO A 159 3.08 -8.00 -23.18
CA PRO A 159 3.95 -7.09 -23.93
C PRO A 159 3.21 -6.48 -25.14
N GLY A 160 3.21 -5.14 -25.21
CA GLY A 160 2.58 -4.39 -26.31
C GLY A 160 1.04 -4.27 -26.23
N SER A 161 0.39 -4.80 -25.19
CA SER A 161 -1.05 -4.63 -24.99
C SER A 161 -1.39 -3.41 -24.13
N ILE A 162 -2.64 -2.95 -24.22
CA ILE A 162 -3.18 -2.00 -23.24
C ILE A 162 -3.15 -2.66 -21.86
N PRO A 163 -2.66 -1.96 -20.82
CA PRO A 163 -2.72 -2.48 -19.46
C PRO A 163 -4.16 -2.60 -18.96
N VAL A 164 -4.42 -3.65 -18.20
CA VAL A 164 -5.70 -3.90 -17.53
C VAL A 164 -5.55 -3.63 -16.05
N VAL A 165 -6.56 -2.99 -15.46
CA VAL A 165 -6.61 -2.65 -14.03
C VAL A 165 -7.64 -3.53 -13.35
N ALA A 166 -7.23 -4.23 -12.28
CA ALA A 166 -8.12 -5.05 -11.47
C ALA A 166 -8.00 -4.66 -9.98
N PRO A 167 -9.10 -4.67 -9.19
CA PRO A 167 -9.01 -4.52 -7.74
C PRO A 167 -8.08 -5.58 -7.14
N PHE A 168 -7.24 -5.19 -6.19
CA PHE A 168 -6.25 -6.10 -5.59
C PHE A 168 -6.47 -6.33 -4.09
N ARG A 169 -6.38 -5.26 -3.29
CA ARG A 169 -6.63 -5.28 -1.84
C ARG A 169 -7.38 -4.03 -1.41
N ALA A 170 -8.45 -4.20 -0.66
CA ALA A 170 -9.11 -3.09 0.01
C ALA A 170 -8.24 -2.58 1.17
N LEU A 171 -8.27 -1.28 1.43
CA LEU A 171 -7.62 -0.66 2.58
C LEU A 171 -8.69 -0.21 3.58
N GLN A 172 -8.35 -0.15 4.87
CA GLN A 172 -9.26 0.28 5.94
C GLN A 172 -9.36 1.81 6.06
N GLY A 173 -9.08 2.52 4.97
CA GLY A 173 -9.02 3.97 4.94
C GLY A 173 -8.28 4.48 3.71
N ALA A 174 -8.11 5.79 3.60
CA ALA A 174 -7.39 6.41 2.49
C ALA A 174 -5.87 6.34 2.72
N PRO A 175 -5.07 5.90 1.73
CA PRO A 175 -3.62 6.02 1.81
C PRO A 175 -3.23 7.51 1.88
N GLU A 176 -2.15 7.81 2.59
CA GLU A 176 -1.61 9.16 2.71
C GLU A 176 -0.15 9.21 2.28
N GLU A 177 0.65 8.23 2.73
CA GLU A 177 2.03 8.06 2.30
C GLU A 177 2.26 6.60 1.92
N VAL A 178 2.96 6.38 0.82
CA VAL A 178 3.43 5.06 0.39
C VAL A 178 4.89 5.18 0.03
N VAL A 179 5.74 4.36 0.65
CA VAL A 179 7.20 4.44 0.48
C VAL A 179 7.79 3.07 0.29
N ARG A 180 8.79 2.98 -0.59
CA ARG A 180 9.57 1.75 -0.76
C ARG A 180 10.60 1.61 0.35
N THR A 181 10.69 0.42 0.93
CA THR A 181 11.69 0.07 1.93
C THR A 181 13.04 -0.25 1.26
N LEU A 182 14.11 -0.32 2.06
CA LEU A 182 15.41 -0.82 1.56
C LEU A 182 15.35 -2.26 1.06
N SER A 183 14.48 -3.09 1.63
CA SER A 183 14.24 -4.47 1.17
C SER A 183 13.47 -4.52 -0.16
N GLY A 184 12.91 -3.40 -0.63
CA GLY A 184 12.11 -3.31 -1.85
C GLY A 184 10.61 -3.62 -1.67
N GLU A 185 10.16 -3.75 -0.42
CA GLU A 185 8.74 -3.83 -0.03
C GLU A 185 8.13 -2.42 0.03
N LEU A 186 6.83 -2.31 0.32
CA LEU A 186 6.17 -1.02 0.47
C LEU A 186 5.64 -0.86 1.88
N VAL A 187 5.99 0.22 2.56
CA VAL A 187 5.30 0.67 3.78
C VAL A 187 4.34 1.79 3.45
N PHE A 188 3.19 1.82 4.10
CA PHE A 188 2.22 2.87 3.87
C PHE A 188 1.39 3.19 5.11
N LYS A 189 0.95 4.44 5.16
CA LYS A 189 0.06 4.99 6.19
C LYS A 189 -1.33 5.15 5.63
N VAL A 190 -2.33 4.80 6.44
CA VAL A 190 -3.74 4.87 6.08
C VAL A 190 -4.48 5.71 7.12
N LEU A 191 -5.20 6.73 6.67
CA LEU A 191 -6.14 7.51 7.47
C LEU A 191 -7.39 6.66 7.71
N ASN A 192 -7.63 6.24 8.94
CA ASN A 192 -8.70 5.30 9.29
C ASN A 192 -9.99 5.99 9.80
N GLY A 193 -10.02 7.33 9.83
CA GLY A 193 -11.16 8.13 10.30
C GLY A 193 -11.38 8.14 11.81
N ARG A 194 -10.55 7.43 12.59
CA ARG A 194 -10.49 7.58 14.04
C ARG A 194 -9.67 8.83 14.37
N PHE A 195 -9.84 9.30 15.59
CA PHE A 195 -9.08 10.43 16.10
C PHE A 195 -8.49 10.07 17.45
N GLU A 196 -7.26 10.49 17.66
CA GLU A 196 -6.49 10.28 18.88
C GLU A 196 -6.08 11.64 19.45
N ARG A 197 -5.87 11.71 20.76
CA ARG A 197 -5.29 12.90 21.38
C ARG A 197 -3.78 12.74 21.38
N ASP A 198 -3.08 13.76 20.92
CA ASP A 198 -1.63 13.80 21.05
C ASP A 198 -1.22 14.13 22.51
N GLY A 199 0.08 14.24 22.75
CA GLY A 199 0.62 14.61 24.07
C GLY A 199 0.24 16.00 24.56
N THR A 200 -0.28 16.87 23.68
CA THR A 200 -0.76 18.22 24.00
C THR A 200 -2.28 18.27 24.22
N GLY A 201 -2.98 17.17 23.95
CA GLY A 201 -4.43 17.05 24.04
C GLY A 201 -5.17 17.43 22.75
N GLU A 202 -4.45 17.83 21.69
CA GLU A 202 -4.99 18.11 20.37
C GLU A 202 -5.48 16.83 19.69
N LYS A 203 -6.59 16.96 18.97
CA LYS A 203 -7.25 15.83 18.30
C LYS A 203 -6.66 15.65 16.90
N LEU A 204 -5.81 14.63 16.74
CA LEU A 204 -5.20 14.26 15.47
C LEU A 204 -5.94 13.09 14.84
N GLU A 205 -5.97 13.04 13.51
CA GLU A 205 -6.49 11.88 12.79
C GLU A 205 -5.54 10.69 12.98
N ALA A 206 -6.10 9.57 13.42
CA ALA A 206 -5.33 8.36 13.68
C ALA A 206 -4.93 7.68 12.38
N LYS A 207 -3.72 7.11 12.39
CA LYS A 207 -3.13 6.44 11.23
C LYS A 207 -2.82 5.00 11.57
N ASP A 208 -3.16 4.09 10.68
CA ASP A 208 -2.67 2.72 10.73
C ASP A 208 -1.52 2.56 9.72
N CYS A 209 -0.46 1.86 10.14
CA CYS A 209 0.68 1.56 9.29
C CYS A 209 0.67 0.11 8.83
N TYR A 210 1.09 -0.11 7.60
CA TYR A 210 1.10 -1.42 6.97
C TYR A 210 2.37 -1.63 6.15
N LEU A 211 2.73 -2.91 5.99
CA LEU A 211 3.77 -3.38 5.09
C LEU A 211 3.12 -4.27 4.02
N MET A 212 3.32 -3.94 2.76
CA MET A 212 3.06 -4.83 1.63
C MET A 212 4.37 -5.52 1.24
N LYS A 213 4.40 -6.84 1.48
CA LYS A 213 5.52 -7.69 1.10
C LYS A 213 5.62 -7.84 -0.42
N LYS A 214 6.77 -8.33 -0.88
CA LYS A 214 7.00 -8.70 -2.29
C LYS A 214 6.04 -9.74 -2.84
N SER A 215 5.39 -10.52 -1.97
CA SER A 215 4.32 -11.48 -2.33
C SER A 215 2.95 -10.82 -2.54
N GLY A 216 2.78 -9.55 -2.17
CA GLY A 216 1.49 -8.85 -2.16
C GLY A 216 0.65 -9.08 -0.91
N GLU A 217 1.20 -9.81 0.09
CA GLU A 217 0.63 -9.89 1.43
C GLU A 217 0.74 -8.52 2.13
N ILE A 218 -0.33 -8.10 2.79
CA ILE A 218 -0.36 -6.88 3.62
C ILE A 218 -0.36 -7.28 5.09
N LYS A 219 0.62 -6.82 5.85
CA LYS A 219 0.76 -7.01 7.30
C LYS A 219 0.60 -5.66 8.00
N LYS A 220 -0.19 -5.60 9.07
CA LYS A 220 -0.26 -4.42 9.93
C LYS A 220 1.04 -4.28 10.72
N LEU A 221 1.54 -3.05 10.86
CA LEU A 221 2.73 -2.71 11.63
C LEU A 221 2.44 -1.65 12.68
N SER A 222 3.30 -1.60 13.70
CA SER A 222 3.43 -0.42 14.55
C SER A 222 4.02 0.73 13.71
N CYS A 223 3.40 1.90 13.73
CA CYS A 223 3.98 3.05 13.03
C CYS A 223 5.36 3.44 13.57
N ALA A 224 5.65 3.13 14.84
CA ALA A 224 6.95 3.36 15.46
C ALA A 224 8.04 2.39 14.99
N SER A 225 7.68 1.28 14.32
CA SER A 225 8.66 0.32 13.78
C SER A 225 9.24 0.76 12.43
N ILE A 226 8.71 1.82 11.81
CA ILE A 226 9.24 2.40 10.58
C ILE A 226 10.39 3.33 10.93
N VAL A 227 11.61 2.96 10.53
CA VAL A 227 12.83 3.70 10.82
C VAL A 227 13.29 4.42 9.56
N ILE A 228 13.43 5.74 9.65
CA ILE A 228 13.98 6.55 8.56
C ILE A 228 15.51 6.56 8.69
N VAL A 229 16.17 6.02 7.67
CA VAL A 229 17.63 5.98 7.57
C VAL A 229 18.13 6.95 6.48
N ASN A 230 19.38 7.37 6.56
CA ASN A 230 20.00 8.25 5.56
C ASN A 230 20.43 7.50 4.31
#